data_AF-A0A3C1KDJ4-F1
#
_entry.id   AF-A0A3C1KDJ4-F1
#
_cell.length_a   1.000
_cell.length_b   1.000
_cell.length_c   1.000
_cell.angle_alpha   90.00
_cell.angle_beta   90.00
_cell.angle_gamma   90.00
#
_symmetry.space_group_name_H-M   'P 1'
#
loop_
_entity.id
_entity.type
_entity.pdbx_description
1 polymer ?
#
loop_
_entity_poly.entity_id
_entity_poly.type
_entity_poly.pdbx_seq_one_letter_code
_entity_poly.pdbx_strand_id
1 'polypeptide(L)'
;CAKFSARAAFSEQNRTTEHYQYTDTPAGTYWCSTQTGSTSDGEFSITVGVPFDDARWFRGRETQKRAVSRCPDESCCRRPADEVAARWVGKAWPSARVHMQMFSPLPTGLFPGIDDSEVYAFLERHAGG
;
A
#
# COMPACT_ATOMS: atom_id res chain seq x y z
N CYS A 1 -1.22 -5.80 1.17
CA CYS A 1 -0.65 -5.70 -0.20
C CYS A 1 -0.76 -4.24 -0.65
N ALA A 2 0.26 -3.70 -1.33
CA ALA A 2 0.25 -2.31 -1.82
C ALA A 2 -0.71 -2.08 -3.01
N LYS A 3 -1.13 -3.14 -3.71
CA LYS A 3 -2.04 -3.09 -4.86
C LYS A 3 -3.52 -3.01 -4.48
N PHE A 4 -3.84 -3.13 -3.18
CA PHE A 4 -5.23 -3.11 -2.71
C PHE A 4 -5.83 -1.71 -2.73
N SER A 5 -7.16 -1.68 -2.93
CA SER A 5 -8.00 -0.48 -3.01
C SER A 5 -7.76 0.52 -1.87
N ALA A 6 -7.53 0.02 -0.65
CA ALA A 6 -7.23 0.82 0.54
C ALA A 6 -6.04 1.77 0.36
N ARG A 7 -4.97 1.33 -0.33
CA ARG A 7 -3.82 2.20 -0.63
C ARG A 7 -4.06 3.05 -1.88
N ALA A 8 -4.66 2.46 -2.91
CA ALA A 8 -4.89 3.16 -4.18
C ALA A 8 -5.79 4.39 -4.02
N ALA A 9 -6.79 4.33 -3.14
CA ALA A 9 -7.73 5.43 -2.91
C ALA A 9 -7.06 6.75 -2.45
N PHE A 10 -5.91 6.69 -1.77
CA PHE A 10 -5.18 7.89 -1.37
C PHE A 10 -4.55 8.66 -2.54
N SER A 11 -4.39 8.00 -3.70
CA SER A 11 -3.89 8.67 -4.91
C SER A 11 -4.97 9.43 -5.68
N GLU A 12 -6.25 9.28 -5.30
CA GLU A 12 -7.35 9.94 -5.98
C GLU A 12 -7.47 11.41 -5.54
N GLN A 13 -7.49 12.32 -6.52
CA GLN A 13 -7.56 13.76 -6.26
C GLN A 13 -8.97 14.20 -5.84
N ASN A 14 -10.01 13.51 -6.33
CA ASN A 14 -11.40 13.80 -5.99
C ASN A 14 -11.93 12.77 -4.99
N ARG A 15 -12.05 13.18 -3.72
CA ARG A 15 -12.45 12.33 -2.59
C ARG A 15 -13.95 12.34 -2.29
N THR A 16 -14.75 12.98 -3.14
CA THR A 16 -16.21 13.08 -2.96
C THR A 16 -16.97 11.82 -3.37
N THR A 17 -16.33 10.91 -4.11
CA THR A 17 -16.91 9.65 -4.58
C THR A 17 -16.08 8.46 -4.08
N GLU A 18 -16.73 7.33 -3.82
CA GLU A 18 -15.99 6.11 -3.44
C GLU A 18 -15.08 5.64 -4.58
N HIS A 19 -13.92 5.10 -4.23
CA HIS A 19 -13.01 4.44 -5.14
C HIS A 19 -13.41 2.97 -5.28
N TYR A 20 -13.83 2.56 -6.48
CA TYR A 20 -14.17 1.18 -6.80
C TYR A 20 -13.04 0.50 -7.57
N GLN A 21 -12.63 -0.70 -7.14
CA GLN A 21 -11.53 -1.43 -7.75
C GLN A 21 -11.75 -2.95 -7.70
N TYR A 22 -11.49 -3.63 -8.82
CA TYR A 22 -11.25 -5.08 -8.80
C TYR A 22 -9.79 -5.39 -8.54
N THR A 23 -9.49 -6.34 -7.66
CA THR A 23 -8.13 -6.83 -7.42
C THR A 23 -8.06 -8.32 -7.64
N ASP A 24 -7.28 -8.72 -8.64
CA ASP A 24 -6.95 -10.13 -8.87
C ASP A 24 -5.83 -10.55 -7.93
N THR A 25 -6.01 -11.69 -7.29
CA THR A 25 -5.02 -12.30 -6.40
C THR A 25 -4.88 -13.77 -6.75
N PRO A 26 -3.83 -14.47 -6.28
CA PRO A 26 -3.72 -15.92 -6.47
C PRO A 26 -4.88 -16.70 -5.82
N ALA A 27 -5.57 -16.10 -4.84
CA ALA A 27 -6.71 -16.71 -4.14
C ALA A 27 -8.07 -16.38 -4.79
N GLY A 28 -8.11 -15.51 -5.79
CA GLY A 28 -9.34 -15.07 -6.45
C GLY A 28 -9.40 -13.56 -6.72
N THR A 29 -10.48 -13.15 -7.37
CA THR A 29 -10.76 -11.75 -7.71
C THR A 29 -11.75 -11.16 -6.71
N TYR A 30 -11.44 -9.97 -6.22
CA TYR A 30 -12.28 -9.25 -5.26
C TYR A 30 -12.63 -7.87 -5.79
N TRP A 31 -13.89 -7.48 -5.66
CA TRP A 31 -14.32 -6.10 -5.84
C TRP A 31 -14.26 -5.37 -4.50
N CYS A 32 -13.76 -4.15 -4.49
CA CYS A 32 -13.69 -3.30 -3.31
C CYS A 32 -14.28 -1.93 -3.57
N SER A 33 -14.95 -1.37 -2.55
CA SER A 33 -15.29 0.05 -2.43
C SER A 33 -14.49 0.65 -1.29
N THR A 34 -13.82 1.77 -1.55
CA THR A 34 -12.99 2.46 -0.58
C THR A 34 -13.35 3.93 -0.49
N GLN A 35 -13.56 4.43 0.72
CA GLN A 35 -13.71 5.85 1.01
C GLN A 35 -12.56 6.32 1.89
N THR A 36 -11.94 7.44 1.53
CA THR A 36 -10.94 8.11 2.36
C THR A 36 -11.61 9.13 3.27
N GLY A 37 -11.09 9.29 4.48
CA GLY A 37 -11.49 10.32 5.43
C GLY A 37 -10.28 10.94 6.14
N SER A 38 -10.53 11.98 6.92
CA SER A 38 -9.52 12.69 7.70
C SER A 38 -10.03 13.01 9.09
N THR A 39 -9.16 12.91 10.09
CA THR A 39 -9.38 13.40 11.46
C THR A 39 -8.27 14.40 11.83
N SER A 40 -8.31 14.94 13.06
CA SER A 40 -7.20 15.73 13.61
C SER A 40 -5.88 14.96 13.66
N ASP A 41 -5.95 13.63 13.70
CA ASP A 41 -4.81 12.75 13.95
C ASP A 41 -4.23 12.18 12.64
N GLY A 42 -4.90 12.38 11.50
CA GLY A 42 -4.41 12.00 10.19
C GLY A 42 -5.47 11.57 9.19
N GLU A 43 -5.01 11.09 8.03
CA GLU A 43 -5.86 10.52 6.99
C GLU A 43 -6.07 9.02 7.20
N PHE A 44 -7.23 8.52 6.80
CA PHE A 44 -7.56 7.11 6.86
C PHE A 44 -8.39 6.67 5.65
N SER A 45 -8.50 5.37 5.45
CA SER A 45 -9.36 4.78 4.43
C SER A 45 -10.16 3.63 5.01
N ILE A 46 -11.44 3.56 4.67
CA ILE A 46 -12.32 2.44 4.99
C ILE A 46 -12.59 1.69 3.69
N THR A 47 -12.33 0.38 3.68
CA THR A 47 -12.55 -0.48 2.51
C THR A 47 -13.44 -1.64 2.88
N VAL A 48 -14.45 -1.89 2.04
CA VAL A 48 -15.26 -3.11 2.08
C VAL A 48 -15.09 -3.81 0.75
N GLY A 49 -14.97 -5.14 0.76
CA GLY A 49 -14.84 -5.91 -0.46
C GLY A 49 -15.59 -7.24 -0.40
N VAL A 50 -15.93 -7.74 -1.59
CA VAL A 50 -16.63 -9.01 -1.81
C VAL A 50 -15.95 -9.80 -2.93
N PRO A 51 -16.14 -11.13 -2.99
CA PRO A 51 -15.74 -11.92 -4.15
C PRO A 51 -16.38 -11.41 -5.44
N PHE A 52 -15.73 -11.67 -6.58
CA PHE A 52 -16.19 -11.23 -7.90
C PHE A 52 -17.66 -11.54 -8.19
N ASP A 53 -18.11 -12.75 -7.87
CA ASP A 53 -19.49 -13.18 -8.17
C ASP A 53 -20.55 -12.35 -7.41
N ASP A 54 -20.22 -11.87 -6.22
CA ASP A 54 -21.12 -11.09 -5.37
C ASP A 54 -21.11 -9.60 -5.71
N ALA A 55 -20.11 -9.13 -6.47
CA ALA A 55 -20.01 -7.72 -6.90
C ALA A 55 -21.25 -7.27 -7.69
N ARG A 56 -22.01 -8.20 -8.30
CA ARG A 56 -23.26 -7.91 -9.01
C ARG A 56 -24.28 -7.13 -8.17
N TRP A 57 -24.25 -7.27 -6.85
CA TRP A 57 -25.19 -6.62 -5.93
C TRP A 57 -24.77 -5.22 -5.49
N PHE A 58 -23.57 -4.77 -5.85
CA PHE A 58 -23.01 -3.51 -5.37
C PHE A 58 -22.99 -2.45 -6.47
N ARG A 59 -23.24 -1.20 -6.08
CA ARG A 59 -23.02 -0.02 -6.93
C ARG A 59 -21.51 0.13 -7.19
N GLY A 60 -21.11 0.54 -8.39
CA GLY A 60 -19.70 0.70 -8.75
C GLY A 60 -19.06 -0.56 -9.32
N ARG A 61 -19.84 -1.64 -9.50
CA ARG A 61 -19.37 -2.90 -10.10
C ARG A 61 -18.92 -2.76 -11.56
N GLU A 62 -19.38 -1.72 -12.24
CA GLU A 62 -19.05 -1.37 -13.62
C GLU A 62 -17.64 -0.77 -13.77
N THR A 63 -16.94 -0.52 -12.65
CA THR A 63 -15.58 0.01 -12.65
C THR A 63 -14.65 -0.82 -13.54
N GLN A 64 -13.85 -0.11 -14.32
CA GLN A 64 -12.78 -0.70 -15.13
C GLN A 64 -11.42 -0.65 -14.40
N LYS A 65 -11.36 -0.03 -13.21
CA LYS A 65 -10.14 0.02 -12.41
C LYS A 65 -9.84 -1.39 -11.88
N ARG A 66 -8.74 -1.96 -12.37
CA ARG A 66 -8.31 -3.31 -12.02
C ARG A 66 -6.84 -3.32 -11.63
N ALA A 67 -6.52 -4.02 -10.55
CA ALA A 67 -5.17 -4.23 -10.08
C ALA A 67 -4.87 -5.72 -9.97
N VAL A 68 -3.60 -6.09 -10.06
CA VAL A 68 -3.14 -7.47 -9.86
C VAL A 68 -2.17 -7.50 -8.68
N SER A 69 -2.48 -8.30 -7.68
CA SER A 69 -1.61 -8.63 -6.56
C SER A 69 -1.05 -10.04 -6.78
N ARG A 70 0.27 -10.19 -6.66
CA ARG A 70 0.94 -11.50 -6.64
C ARG A 70 1.29 -11.94 -5.22
N CYS A 71 0.92 -11.18 -4.19
CA CYS A 71 1.11 -11.60 -2.80
C CYS A 71 0.50 -12.99 -2.57
N PRO A 72 1.17 -13.88 -1.81
CA PRO A 72 2.25 -13.60 -0.85
C PRO A 72 3.68 -13.58 -1.43
N ASP A 73 3.88 -13.62 -2.75
CA ASP A 73 5.19 -13.44 -3.37
C ASP A 73 5.88 -12.16 -2.83
N GLU A 74 7.10 -12.33 -2.32
CA GLU A 74 7.86 -11.24 -1.70
C GLU A 74 8.20 -10.14 -2.69
N SER A 75 8.45 -10.50 -3.96
CA SER A 75 8.74 -9.54 -5.04
C SER A 75 7.55 -8.61 -5.35
N CYS A 76 6.33 -8.98 -4.93
CA CYS A 76 5.15 -8.18 -5.19
C CYS A 76 5.12 -6.87 -4.38
N CYS A 77 5.46 -6.93 -3.10
CA CYS A 77 5.31 -5.80 -2.17
C CYS A 77 6.30 -5.76 -1.00
N ARG A 78 7.07 -6.82 -0.73
CA ARG A 78 7.95 -6.86 0.45
C ARG A 78 9.41 -6.62 0.09
N ARG A 79 9.84 -7.07 -1.09
CA ARG A 79 11.20 -6.94 -1.56
C ARG A 79 11.26 -5.85 -2.65
N PRO A 80 12.15 -4.86 -2.53
CA PRO A 80 12.43 -3.93 -3.62
C PRO A 80 12.99 -4.67 -4.85
N ALA A 81 12.88 -4.05 -6.02
CA ALA A 81 13.55 -4.55 -7.22
C ALA A 81 15.08 -4.59 -7.01
N ASP A 82 15.76 -5.60 -7.56
CA ASP A 82 17.17 -5.86 -7.28
C ASP A 82 18.09 -4.67 -7.63
N GLU A 83 17.79 -3.96 -8.73
CA GLU A 83 18.52 -2.76 -9.15
C GLU A 83 18.41 -1.62 -8.13
N VAL A 84 17.21 -1.41 -7.59
CA VAL A 84 16.90 -0.38 -6.60
C VAL A 84 17.52 -0.75 -5.26
N ALA A 85 17.42 -2.03 -4.88
CA ALA A 85 18.03 -2.57 -3.67
C ALA A 85 19.56 -2.38 -3.71
N ALA A 86 20.22 -2.76 -4.80
CA ALA A 86 21.67 -2.63 -4.96
C ALA A 86 22.15 -1.18 -4.84
N ARG A 87 21.33 -0.21 -5.27
CA ARG A 87 21.68 1.22 -5.18
C ARG A 87 21.62 1.74 -3.75
N TRP A 88 20.57 1.39 -3.01
CA TRP A 88 20.20 2.04 -1.73
C TRP A 88 20.50 1.24 -0.48
N VAL A 89 20.72 -0.07 -0.60
CA VAL A 89 21.10 -0.92 0.53
C VAL A 89 22.36 -0.37 1.21
N GLY A 90 22.31 -0.22 2.53
CA GLY A 90 23.39 0.37 3.33
C GLY A 90 23.63 1.87 3.13
N LYS A 91 22.89 2.55 2.25
CA LYS A 91 22.99 4.00 1.98
C LYS A 91 21.76 4.79 2.43
N ALA A 92 20.65 4.12 2.71
CA ALA A 92 19.44 4.71 3.26
C ALA A 92 19.36 4.44 4.77
N TRP A 93 19.07 5.48 5.56
CA TRP A 93 18.86 5.35 7.01
C TRP A 93 17.60 6.12 7.41
N PRO A 94 16.46 5.44 7.61
CA PRO A 94 15.21 6.12 7.93
C PRO A 94 15.18 6.54 9.41
N SER A 95 14.94 7.82 9.67
CA SER A 95 14.76 8.34 11.04
C SER A 95 13.28 8.64 11.31
N ALA A 96 12.53 7.67 11.81
CA ALA A 96 11.15 7.91 12.25
C ALA A 96 11.11 8.61 13.62
N ARG A 97 10.15 9.52 13.83
CA ARG A 97 9.83 10.03 15.17
C ARG A 97 9.10 8.92 15.95
N VAL A 98 9.83 8.17 16.75
CA VAL A 98 9.28 7.08 17.57
C VAL A 98 8.88 7.63 18.94
N HIS A 99 7.63 7.39 19.38
CA HIS A 99 7.24 7.65 20.77
C HIS A 99 8.01 6.69 21.71
N MET A 100 8.75 7.26 22.66
CA MET A 100 9.81 6.60 23.46
C MET A 100 9.40 5.34 24.26
N GLN A 101 8.11 5.04 24.41
CA GLN A 101 7.61 3.91 25.19
C GLN A 101 7.59 2.55 24.46
N MET A 102 8.22 2.46 23.29
CA MET A 102 8.27 1.23 22.48
C MET A 102 9.70 0.70 22.29
N PHE A 103 10.51 0.66 23.35
CA PHE A 103 11.83 0.03 23.33
C PHE A 103 11.95 -1.08 24.37
N SER A 104 11.64 -2.29 23.93
CA SER A 104 12.16 -3.55 24.48
C SER A 104 11.64 -4.67 23.58
N PRO A 105 12.41 -5.40 22.75
CA PRO A 105 13.78 -5.27 22.25
C PRO A 105 13.81 -5.43 20.70
N LEU A 106 14.18 -4.41 19.92
CA LEU A 106 14.24 -4.58 18.46
C LEU A 106 15.69 -4.72 17.98
N PRO A 107 15.99 -5.72 17.12
CA PRO A 107 17.31 -5.90 16.56
C PRO A 107 17.68 -4.65 15.76
N THR A 108 18.88 -4.16 16.02
CA THR A 108 19.50 -3.04 15.30
C THR A 108 19.46 -3.33 13.80
N GLY A 109 18.69 -2.55 13.04
CA GLY A 109 18.68 -2.61 11.57
C GLY A 109 17.31 -2.46 10.92
N LEU A 110 16.22 -2.82 11.60
CA LEU A 110 14.87 -2.67 11.08
C LEU A 110 14.07 -1.71 11.96
N PHE A 111 13.82 -0.50 11.45
CA PHE A 111 12.93 0.42 12.14
C PHE A 111 11.49 -0.12 12.06
N PRO A 112 10.84 -0.35 13.20
CA PRO A 112 9.49 -0.91 13.21
C PRO A 112 8.52 0.05 12.51
N GLY A 113 7.70 -0.51 11.63
CA GLY A 113 6.72 0.25 10.85
C GLY A 113 7.27 0.93 9.59
N ILE A 114 8.54 0.69 9.23
CA ILE A 114 9.13 1.19 7.99
C ILE A 114 9.29 0.03 7.00
N ASP A 115 8.83 0.25 5.77
CA ASP A 115 9.01 -0.67 4.64
C ASP A 115 10.18 -0.19 3.76
N ASP A 116 11.31 -0.91 3.80
CA ASP A 116 12.50 -0.56 3.02
C ASP A 116 12.23 -0.51 1.51
N SER A 117 11.28 -1.32 1.01
CA SER A 117 10.91 -1.28 -0.41
C SER A 117 10.28 0.06 -0.78
N GLU A 118 9.48 0.63 0.12
CA GLU A 118 8.84 1.92 -0.06
C GLU A 118 9.85 3.07 0.09
N VAL A 119 10.78 2.97 1.05
CA VAL A 119 11.88 3.93 1.23
C VAL A 119 12.78 3.96 0.01
N TYR A 120 13.24 2.81 -0.48
CA TYR A 120 14.15 2.79 -1.62
C TYR A 120 13.45 3.26 -2.90
N ALA A 121 12.19 2.89 -3.10
CA ALA A 121 11.40 3.41 -4.22
C ALA A 121 11.20 4.93 -4.12
N PHE A 122 11.03 5.48 -2.92
CA PHE A 122 10.97 6.93 -2.71
C PHE A 122 12.30 7.61 -3.07
N LEU A 123 13.42 7.09 -2.58
CA LEU A 123 14.75 7.64 -2.87
C LEU A 123 15.07 7.58 -4.36
N GLU A 124 14.74 6.46 -5.01
CA GLU A 124 14.93 6.29 -6.45
C GLU A 124 14.19 7.34 -7.27
N ARG A 125 12.94 7.64 -6.93
CA ARG A 125 12.14 8.68 -7.61
C ARG A 125 12.72 10.09 -7.47
N HIS A 126 13.51 10.37 -6.42
CA HIS A 126 14.03 11.71 -6.10
C HIS A 126 15.54 11.86 -6.32
N ALA A 127 16.25 10.81 -6.73
CA ALA A 127 17.70 10.85 -6.89
C ALA A 127 18.19 11.39 -8.25
N GLY A 128 17.28 11.71 -9.17
CA GLY A 128 17.56 12.28 -10.49
C GLY A 128 17.16 13.76 -10.63
N GLY A 129 17.14 14.50 -9.52
CA GLY A 129 16.93 15.96 -9.51
C GLY A 129 18.22 16.74 -9.81
#